data_AF-A0A1N6LW90-F1
#
_entry.id   AF-A0A1N6LW90-F1
#
_cell.length_a   1.000
_cell.length_b   1.000
_cell.length_c   1.000
_cell.angle_alpha   90.00
_cell.angle_beta   90.00
_cell.angle_gamma   90.00
#
_symmetry.space_group_name_H-M   'P 1'
#
loop_
_entity.id
_entity.type
_entity.pdbx_description
1 polymer ?
#
loop_
_entity_poly.entity_id
_entity_poly.type
_entity_poly.pdbx_seq_one_letter_code
_entity_poly.pdbx_strand_id
1 'polypeptide(L)'
;MISSIRFRKPIFTISFHRNKPFLAVGTSRGSVFLYFLDHDANYAKKLFKIKVYGLSVRNVAFSPSEIECIATNSGGNMSLFDLETRNFTWKTEFPDKSSRGISSVCFVDQNSIVSGSDNGLLQVFLLFIIYI
;
A
#
# COMPACT_ATOMS: atom_id res chain seq x y z
N MET A 1 -16.04 24.48 -4.30
CA MET A 1 -16.04 24.06 -2.88
C MET A 1 -14.88 23.10 -2.70
N ILE A 2 -14.04 23.25 -1.66
CA ILE A 2 -12.90 22.35 -1.43
C ILE A 2 -13.28 21.42 -0.30
N SER A 3 -13.38 20.11 -0.56
CA SER A 3 -13.47 19.12 0.51
C SER A 3 -12.08 18.81 1.04
N SER A 4 -11.96 18.66 2.36
CA SER A 4 -10.70 18.30 3.00
C SER A 4 -10.91 17.19 4.01
N ILE A 5 -9.95 16.27 4.07
CA ILE A 5 -9.92 15.17 5.04
C ILE A 5 -8.69 15.39 5.92
N ARG A 6 -8.91 15.67 7.21
CA ARG A 6 -7.80 15.89 8.14
C ARG A 6 -7.38 14.58 8.81
N PHE A 7 -6.14 14.16 8.57
CA PHE A 7 -5.53 13.05 9.29
C PHE A 7 -4.79 13.54 10.54
N ARG A 8 -4.86 12.77 11.62
CA ARG A 8 -4.07 13.03 12.85
C ARG A 8 -2.59 12.73 12.69
N LYS A 9 -2.21 12.01 11.63
CA LYS A 9 -0.85 11.55 11.36
C LYS A 9 -0.46 12.01 9.95
N PRO A 10 0.82 12.35 9.73
CA PRO A 10 1.33 12.65 8.40
C PRO A 10 0.93 11.60 7.38
N ILE A 11 0.49 12.08 6.22
CA ILE A 11 0.26 11.29 5.01
C ILE A 11 1.59 11.29 4.25
N PHE A 12 2.08 10.11 3.88
CA PHE A 12 3.32 9.99 3.11
C PHE A 12 3.10 9.49 1.69
N THR A 13 1.96 8.84 1.43
CA THR A 13 1.66 8.30 0.11
C THR A 13 0.16 8.29 -0.12
N ILE A 14 -0.23 8.45 -1.38
CA ILE A 14 -1.59 8.27 -1.87
C ILE A 14 -1.56 7.48 -3.17
N SER A 15 -2.62 6.77 -3.49
CA SER A 15 -2.79 6.08 -4.76
C SER A 15 -4.26 6.05 -5.15
N PHE A 16 -4.55 6.34 -6.42
CA PHE A 16 -5.89 6.23 -6.97
C PHE A 16 -6.11 4.84 -7.56
N HIS A 17 -7.27 4.28 -7.29
CA HIS A 17 -7.75 3.14 -8.03
C HIS A 17 -8.09 3.60 -9.46
N ARG A 18 -7.72 2.85 -10.50
CA ARG A 18 -7.87 3.30 -11.89
C ARG A 18 -9.33 3.43 -12.35
N ASN A 19 -10.18 2.47 -11.97
CA ASN A 19 -11.56 2.36 -12.50
C ASN A 19 -12.67 2.79 -11.54
N LYS A 20 -12.41 2.81 -10.22
CA LYS A 20 -13.37 3.18 -9.18
C LYS A 20 -12.88 4.46 -8.52
N PRO A 21 -13.76 5.31 -7.98
CA PRO A 21 -13.35 6.55 -7.31
C PRO A 21 -12.84 6.25 -5.89
N PHE A 22 -11.85 5.35 -5.79
CA PHE A 22 -11.22 4.96 -4.54
C PHE A 22 -9.83 5.59 -4.43
N LEU A 23 -9.51 6.00 -3.21
CA LEU A 23 -8.22 6.56 -2.84
C LEU A 23 -7.64 5.77 -1.68
N ALA A 24 -6.45 5.19 -1.88
CA ALA A 24 -5.63 4.65 -0.82
C ALA A 24 -4.74 5.74 -0.24
N VAL A 25 -4.63 5.82 1.09
CA VAL A 25 -3.83 6.83 1.81
C VAL A 25 -2.97 6.12 2.85
N GLY A 26 -1.64 6.17 2.67
CA GLY A 26 -0.67 5.62 3.61
C GLY A 26 -0.16 6.68 4.59
N THR A 27 -0.11 6.31 5.87
CA THR A 27 0.27 7.22 6.97
C THR A 27 1.54 6.80 7.68
N SER A 28 2.15 7.74 8.40
CA SER A 28 3.39 7.51 9.17
C SER A 28 3.28 6.51 10.33
N ARG A 29 2.08 5.98 10.62
CA ARG A 29 1.85 4.98 11.69
C ARG A 29 1.29 3.64 11.15
N GLY A 30 1.82 3.18 10.03
CA GLY A 30 1.59 1.81 9.54
C GLY A 30 0.14 1.53 9.18
N SER A 31 -0.59 2.55 8.75
CA SER A 31 -1.99 2.41 8.37
C SER A 31 -2.20 2.91 6.96
N VAL A 32 -2.85 2.08 6.15
CA VAL A 32 -3.44 2.47 4.87
C VAL A 32 -4.94 2.64 5.09
N PHE A 33 -5.50 3.73 4.58
CA PHE A 33 -6.93 3.99 4.61
C PHE A 33 -7.45 3.96 3.18
N LEU A 34 -8.58 3.30 2.96
CA LEU A 34 -9.29 3.34 1.70
C LEU A 34 -10.49 4.28 1.83
N TYR A 35 -10.60 5.22 0.90
CA TYR A 35 -11.71 6.16 0.80
C TYR A 35 -12.43 5.97 -0.52
N PHE A 36 -13.76 6.14 -0.50
CA PHE A 36 -14.55 6.46 -1.68
C PHE A 36 -14.64 7.98 -1.79
N LEU A 37 -14.47 8.49 -3.00
CA LEU A 37 -14.55 9.90 -3.33
C LEU A 37 -15.79 10.14 -4.18
N ASP A 38 -16.63 11.07 -3.75
CA ASP A 38 -17.75 11.57 -4.53
C ASP A 38 -17.35 12.94 -5.09
N HIS A 39 -17.07 12.97 -6.39
CA HIS A 39 -16.63 14.20 -7.05
C HIS A 39 -17.76 15.22 -7.14
N ASP A 40 -18.99 14.77 -7.40
CA ASP A 40 -20.15 15.63 -7.59
C ASP A 40 -20.62 16.23 -6.27
N ALA A 41 -20.68 15.41 -5.21
CA ALA A 41 -21.01 15.87 -3.86
C ALA A 41 -19.83 16.53 -3.15
N ASN A 42 -18.63 16.54 -3.75
CA ASN A 42 -17.39 17.01 -3.15
C ASN A 42 -17.22 16.44 -1.72
N TYR A 43 -17.24 15.12 -1.61
CA TYR A 43 -17.27 14.40 -0.35
C TYR A 43 -16.34 13.18 -0.39
N ALA A 44 -15.84 12.75 0.77
CA ALA A 44 -15.04 11.55 0.89
C ALA A 44 -15.52 10.67 2.06
N LYS A 45 -15.81 9.41 1.75
CA LYS A 45 -16.22 8.39 2.72
C LYS A 45 -15.07 7.44 2.99
N LYS A 46 -14.67 7.30 4.25
CA LYS A 46 -13.76 6.21 4.62
C LYS A 46 -14.49 4.87 4.45
N LEU A 47 -13.95 3.98 3.61
CA LEU A 47 -14.45 2.63 3.44
C LEU A 47 -13.93 1.72 4.54
N PHE A 48 -12.61 1.61 4.68
CA PHE A 48 -11.97 0.83 5.73
C PHE A 48 -10.52 1.24 5.98
N LYS A 49 -9.88 0.61 6.98
CA LYS A 49 -8.50 0.83 7.38
C LYS A 49 -7.77 -0.51 7.39
N ILE A 50 -6.63 -0.56 6.72
CA ILE A 50 -5.69 -1.68 6.73
C ILE A 50 -4.57 -1.34 7.72
N LYS A 51 -4.40 -2.18 8.74
CA LYS A 51 -3.28 -2.06 9.68
C LYS A 51 -2.13 -2.90 9.16
N VAL A 52 -1.20 -2.26 8.46
CA VAL A 52 0.03 -2.89 8.00
C VAL A 52 0.97 -3.01 9.20
N TYR A 53 1.80 -4.06 9.25
CA TYR A 53 2.72 -4.26 10.37
C TYR A 53 3.66 -3.06 10.53
N GLY A 54 4.11 -2.87 11.77
CA GLY A 54 4.62 -1.64 12.34
C GLY A 54 5.63 -0.88 11.49
N LEU A 55 5.63 0.44 11.71
CA LEU A 55 6.42 1.49 11.05
C LEU A 55 5.67 2.25 9.95
N SER A 56 6.32 3.27 9.40
CA SER A 56 5.68 4.24 8.51
C SER A 56 5.35 3.62 7.16
N VAL A 57 4.11 3.78 6.66
CA VAL A 57 3.80 3.41 5.26
C VAL A 57 4.56 4.38 4.36
N ARG A 58 5.39 3.84 3.46
CA ARG A 58 6.22 4.63 2.55
C ARG A 58 5.60 4.73 1.17
N ASN A 59 5.00 3.65 0.69
CA ASN A 59 4.34 3.61 -0.59
C ASN A 59 3.08 2.73 -0.53
N VAL A 60 2.12 3.02 -1.39
CA VAL A 60 0.93 2.19 -1.63
C VAL A 60 0.62 2.22 -3.12
N ALA A 61 0.31 1.07 -3.70
CA ALA A 61 -0.03 0.95 -5.12
C ALA A 61 -1.14 -0.09 -5.32
N PHE A 62 -2.12 0.21 -6.17
CA PHE A 62 -3.10 -0.77 -6.63
C PHE A 62 -2.47 -1.72 -7.65
N SER A 63 -2.91 -2.98 -7.63
CA SER A 63 -2.51 -3.99 -8.61
C SER A 63 -3.00 -3.65 -10.03
N PRO A 64 -2.43 -4.27 -11.08
CA PRO A 64 -2.95 -4.18 -12.45
C PRO A 64 -4.43 -4.60 -12.57
N SER A 65 -4.87 -5.59 -11.78
CA SER A 65 -6.27 -6.00 -11.70
C SER A 65 -7.17 -5.06 -10.90
N GLU A 66 -6.61 -4.15 -10.09
CA GLU A 66 -7.33 -3.26 -9.16
C GLU A 66 -8.11 -3.98 -8.05
N ILE A 67 -7.86 -5.28 -7.84
CA ILE A 67 -8.51 -6.09 -6.79
C ILE A 67 -7.68 -6.04 -5.50
N GLU A 68 -6.39 -5.77 -5.61
CA GLU A 68 -5.45 -5.75 -4.50
C GLU A 68 -4.73 -4.41 -4.41
N CYS A 69 -4.15 -4.15 -3.25
CA CYS A 69 -3.17 -3.08 -3.08
C CYS A 69 -1.96 -3.59 -2.29
N ILE A 70 -0.78 -3.16 -2.69
CA ILE A 70 0.46 -3.40 -1.95
C ILE A 70 0.82 -2.17 -1.14
N ALA A 71 1.32 -2.39 0.07
CA ALA A 71 1.87 -1.34 0.92
C ALA A 71 3.28 -1.70 1.36
N THR A 72 4.19 -0.73 1.31
CA THR A 72 5.56 -0.86 1.82
C THR A 72 5.73 -0.03 3.10
N ASN A 73 6.66 -0.43 3.96
CA ASN A 73 6.94 0.33 5.18
C ASN A 73 8.43 0.59 5.43
N SER A 74 8.69 1.53 6.32
CA SER A 74 10.05 1.89 6.75
C SER A 74 10.73 0.82 7.60
N GLY A 75 10.06 -0.31 7.86
CA GLY A 75 10.62 -1.50 8.50
C GLY A 75 11.09 -2.56 7.52
N GLY A 76 11.09 -2.25 6.22
CA GLY A 76 11.53 -3.19 5.21
C GLY A 76 10.49 -4.25 4.84
N ASN A 77 9.22 -4.05 5.23
CA ASN A 77 8.16 -5.01 4.93
C ASN A 77 7.29 -4.53 3.78
N MET A 78 6.72 -5.50 3.06
CA MET A 78 5.64 -5.30 2.11
C MET A 78 4.46 -6.19 2.46
N SER A 79 3.25 -5.73 2.17
CA SER A 79 2.04 -6.50 2.39
C SER A 79 1.06 -6.25 1.25
N LEU A 80 0.57 -7.34 0.66
CA LEU A 80 -0.48 -7.34 -0.35
C LEU A 80 -1.81 -7.61 0.34
N PHE A 81 -2.81 -6.79 0.03
CA PHE A 81 -4.12 -6.82 0.64
C PHE A 81 -5.20 -6.84 -0.43
N ASP A 82 -6.06 -7.84 -0.36
CA ASP A 82 -7.22 -7.99 -1.23
C ASP A 82 -8.39 -7.15 -0.72
N LEU A 83 -8.94 -6.32 -1.61
CA LEU A 83 -9.94 -5.31 -1.27
C LEU A 83 -11.34 -5.90 -1.06
N GLU A 84 -11.62 -7.06 -1.67
CA GLU A 84 -12.92 -7.72 -1.64
C GLU A 84 -13.06 -8.57 -0.38
N THR A 85 -12.14 -9.52 -0.20
CA THR A 85 -12.06 -10.42 0.96
C THR A 85 -11.62 -9.70 2.24
N ARG A 86 -11.00 -8.51 2.09
CA ARG A 86 -10.44 -7.71 3.18
C ARG A 86 -9.36 -8.42 3.99
N ASN A 87 -8.58 -9.27 3.31
CA ASN A 87 -7.52 -10.05 3.93
C ASN A 87 -6.18 -9.80 3.24
N PHE A 88 -5.11 -10.11 3.97
CA PHE A 88 -3.78 -10.13 3.37
C PHE A 88 -3.61 -11.41 2.56
N THR A 89 -3.26 -11.28 1.29
CA THR A 89 -2.97 -12.41 0.38
C THR A 89 -1.51 -12.78 0.40
N TRP A 90 -0.63 -11.81 0.68
CA TRP A 90 0.81 -12.02 0.74
C TRP A 90 1.49 -11.01 1.68
N LYS A 91 2.58 -11.43 2.32
CA LYS A 91 3.47 -10.56 3.10
C LYS A 91 4.90 -11.02 2.88
N THR A 92 5.83 -10.07 2.87
CA THR A 92 7.25 -10.43 2.94
C THR A 92 7.57 -11.00 4.31
N GLU A 93 8.16 -12.19 4.34
CA GLU A 93 8.86 -12.70 5.51
C GLU A 93 10.34 -12.30 5.38
N PHE A 94 10.74 -11.16 5.94
CA PHE A 94 12.17 -10.88 6.06
C PHE A 94 12.64 -11.33 7.46
N PRO A 95 13.42 -12.42 7.56
CA PRO A 95 14.08 -12.81 8.80
C PRO A 95 15.29 -11.92 9.14
N ASP A 96 15.80 -11.14 8.18
CA ASP A 96 16.97 -10.30 8.40
C ASP A 96 16.59 -8.89 8.90
N LYS A 97 16.97 -8.61 10.15
CA LYS A 97 16.84 -7.29 10.80
C LYS A 97 17.69 -6.20 10.14
N SER A 98 18.58 -6.55 9.20
CA SER A 98 19.34 -5.59 8.40
C SER A 98 18.50 -4.93 7.29
N SER A 99 17.29 -5.45 7.02
CA SER A 99 16.34 -4.92 6.04
C SER A 99 16.00 -3.46 6.35
N ARG A 100 16.54 -2.56 5.51
CA ARG A 100 16.24 -1.12 5.56
C ARG A 100 14.89 -0.84 4.92
N GLY A 101 14.28 0.29 5.26
CA GLY A 101 12.93 0.65 4.82
C GLY A 101 12.74 0.52 3.30
N ILE A 102 11.60 -0.01 2.87
CA ILE A 102 11.24 -0.07 1.46
C ILE A 102 10.49 1.22 1.11
N SER A 103 11.16 2.09 0.35
CA SER A 103 10.67 3.43 0.03
C SER A 103 9.80 3.49 -1.22
N SER A 104 9.95 2.55 -2.14
CA SER A 104 9.18 2.50 -3.38
C SER A 104 8.78 1.06 -3.74
N VAL A 105 7.64 0.92 -4.41
CA VAL A 105 7.21 -0.32 -5.04
C VAL A 105 6.36 -0.01 -6.27
N CYS A 106 6.47 -0.85 -7.29
CA CYS A 106 5.54 -0.87 -8.41
C CYS A 106 5.24 -2.31 -8.83
N PHE A 107 4.06 -2.53 -9.41
CA PHE A 107 3.77 -3.75 -10.13
C PHE A 107 4.41 -3.67 -11.51
N VAL A 108 5.05 -4.77 -11.93
CA VAL A 108 5.48 -4.96 -13.31
C VAL A 108 4.33 -5.56 -14.11
N ASP A 109 3.68 -6.57 -13.52
CA ASP A 109 2.47 -7.22 -14.00
C ASP A 109 1.64 -7.73 -12.80
N GLN A 110 0.64 -8.58 -13.03
CA GLN A 110 -0.21 -9.10 -11.95
C GLN A 110 0.55 -10.03 -10.99
N ASN A 111 1.71 -10.54 -11.41
CA ASN A 111 2.42 -11.64 -10.76
C ASN A 111 3.78 -11.24 -10.23
N SER A 112 4.23 -10.02 -10.53
CA SER A 112 5.54 -9.54 -10.15
C SER A 112 5.55 -8.07 -9.76
N ILE A 113 6.43 -7.77 -8.82
CA ILE A 113 6.65 -6.42 -8.31
C ILE A 113 8.14 -6.10 -8.29
N VAL A 114 8.46 -4.81 -8.33
CA VAL A 114 9.80 -4.30 -8.08
C VAL A 114 9.73 -3.37 -6.87
N SER A 115 10.65 -3.55 -5.92
CA SER A 115 10.81 -2.68 -4.76
C SER A 115 12.17 -1.98 -4.77
N GLY A 116 12.21 -0.81 -4.13
CA GLY A 116 13.45 -0.06 -3.88
C GLY A 116 13.54 0.33 -2.41
N SER A 117 14.67 0.02 -1.77
CA SER A 117 14.90 0.28 -0.34
C SER A 117 15.93 1.37 -0.05
N ASP A 118 15.91 1.88 1.18
CA ASP A 118 16.75 3.00 1.67
C ASP A 118 18.26 2.70 1.60
N ASN A 119 18.65 1.46 1.35
CA ASN A 119 20.03 1.02 1.13
C ASN A 119 20.49 1.05 -0.33
N GLY A 120 19.63 1.49 -1.26
CA GLY A 120 19.90 1.46 -2.69
C GLY A 120 19.69 0.10 -3.36
N LEU A 121 19.15 -0.89 -2.64
CA LEU A 121 18.82 -2.20 -3.22
C LEU A 121 17.49 -2.11 -3.99
N LEU A 122 17.50 -2.65 -5.21
CA LEU A 122 16.31 -2.89 -6.02
C LEU A 122 16.08 -4.40 -6.11
N GLN A 123 14.86 -4.85 -5.82
CA GLN A 123 14.51 -6.27 -5.80
C GLN A 123 13.26 -6.54 -6.62
N VAL A 124 13.28 -7.62 -7.40
CA VAL A 124 12.13 -8.15 -8.12
C VAL A 124 11.56 -9.31 -7.32
N PHE A 125 10.24 -9.36 -7.15
CA PHE A 125 9.55 -10.45 -6.46
C PHE A 125 8.48 -11.05 -7.36
N LEU A 126 8.31 -12.37 -7.27
CA LEU A 126 7.17 -13.10 -7.81
C LEU A 126 6.16 -13.35 -6.68
N LEU A 127 4.90 -12.95 -6.88
CA LEU A 127 3.86 -13.02 -5.85
C LEU A 127 3.27 -14.44 -5.66
N PHE A 128 3.53 -15.36 -6.59
CA PHE A 128 2.95 -16.71 -6.61
C PHE A 128 3.89 -17.81 -6.09
N ILE A 129 5.15 -17.48 -5.77
CA ILE A 129 6.10 -18.47 -5.25
C ILE A 129 6.22 -18.27 -3.75
N ILE A 130 5.50 -19.10 -3.00
CA ILE A 130 5.81 -19.35 -1.60
C ILE A 130 7.07 -20.22 -1.63
N TYR A 131 8.22 -19.68 -1.25
CA TYR A 131 9.37 -20.52 -0.95
C TYR A 131 9.01 -21.31 0.31
N ILE A 132 8.76 -22.62 0.12
CA ILE A 132 8.56 -23.60 1.18
C ILE A 132 9.91 -24.02 1.75
#